data_AF-A0A536B6B0-F1
#
_entry.id   AF-A0A536B6B0-F1
#
_cell.length_a   1.000
_cell.length_b   1.000
_cell.length_c   1.000
_cell.angle_alpha   90.00
_cell.angle_beta   90.00
_cell.angle_gamma   90.00
#
_symmetry.space_group_name_H-M   'P 1'
#
loop_
_entity.id
_entity.type
_entity.pdbx_description
1 polymer ?
#
loop_
_entity_poly.entity_id
_entity_poly.type
_entity_poly.pdbx_seq_one_letter_code
_entity_poly.pdbx_strand_id
1 'polypeptide(L)' 'MPENEVRCYACAHRCLIKDGLRGICKVRYNRGGRLMVPRGYVGALQCDPIEKKPFFHA' A
#
# COMPACT_ATOMS: atom_id res chain seq x y z
N MET A 1 -9.48 10.51 -13.07
CA MET A 1 -10.83 9.99 -13.40
C MET A 1 -11.84 11.11 -13.14
N PRO A 2 -13.08 11.04 -13.63
CA PRO A 2 -14.12 11.97 -13.18
C PRO A 2 -14.11 12.09 -11.64
N GLU A 3 -14.31 13.31 -11.14
CA GLU A 3 -14.43 13.63 -9.71
C GLU A 3 -13.33 13.07 -8.79
N ASN A 4 -12.07 13.18 -9.23
CA ASN A 4 -10.89 12.78 -8.43
C ASN A 4 -10.89 11.30 -8.02
N GLU A 5 -11.60 10.40 -8.70
CA GLU A 5 -11.58 8.98 -8.36
C GLU A 5 -10.24 8.31 -8.71
N VAL A 6 -9.92 7.23 -7.98
CA VAL A 6 -8.71 6.44 -8.20
C VAL A 6 -9.03 4.95 -8.26
N ARG A 7 -8.52 4.27 -9.30
CA ARG A 7 -8.51 2.80 -9.35
C ARG A 7 -7.23 2.26 -8.73
N CYS A 8 -7.36 1.44 -7.69
CA CYS A 8 -6.24 0.79 -7.01
C CYS A 8 -5.98 -0.60 -7.61
N TYR A 9 -4.74 -0.87 -8.06
CA TYR A 9 -4.35 -2.17 -8.62
C TYR A 9 -3.46 -3.01 -7.69
N ALA A 10 -3.25 -2.58 -6.45
CA ALA A 10 -2.31 -3.22 -5.53
C ALA A 10 -2.78 -4.58 -4.97
N CYS A 11 -4.03 -4.97 -5.19
CA CYS A 11 -4.57 -6.28 -4.83
C CYS A 11 -5.73 -6.67 -5.77
N ALA A 12 -6.19 -7.92 -5.69
CA ALA A 12 -7.22 -8.47 -6.57
C ALA A 12 -8.57 -7.71 -6.55
N HIS A 13 -8.89 -7.02 -5.45
CA HIS A 13 -10.14 -6.28 -5.28
C HIS A 13 -10.32 -5.12 -6.26
N ARG A 14 -9.23 -4.60 -6.84
CA ARG A 14 -9.27 -3.56 -7.89
C ARG A 14 -10.20 -2.38 -7.57
N CYS A 15 -10.19 -1.92 -6.31
CA CYS A 15 -11.15 -0.94 -5.80
C CYS A 15 -11.15 0.35 -6.63
N LEU A 16 -12.34 0.87 -6.92
CA LEU A 16 -12.55 2.28 -7.30
C LEU A 16 -12.78 3.07 -6.01
N ILE A 17 -11.87 3.97 -5.68
CA ILE A 17 -11.88 4.73 -4.44
C ILE A 17 -12.24 6.17 -4.78
N LYS A 18 -13.41 6.63 -4.35
CA LYS A 18 -13.82 8.04 -4.48
C LYS A 18 -12.96 8.93 -3.59
N ASP A 19 -12.94 10.22 -3.89
CA ASP A 19 -12.16 11.18 -3.10
C ASP A 19 -12.55 11.14 -1.62
N GLY A 20 -11.55 11.23 -0.73
CA GLY A 20 -11.70 11.12 0.72
C GLY A 20 -12.04 9.72 1.26
N LEU A 21 -12.32 8.73 0.41
CA LEU A 21 -12.68 7.38 0.84
C LEU A 21 -11.48 6.43 0.91
N ARG A 22 -11.71 5.28 1.57
CA ARG A 22 -10.76 4.17 1.68
C ARG A 22 -11.22 2.99 0.83
N GLY A 23 -10.26 2.20 0.35
CA GLY A 23 -10.57 0.91 -0.27
C GLY A 23 -11.01 -0.13 0.77
N ILE A 24 -11.49 -1.29 0.31
CA ILE A 24 -11.96 -2.38 1.18
C ILE A 24 -10.90 -2.88 2.17
N CYS A 25 -9.62 -2.83 1.78
CA CYS A 25 -8.51 -3.19 2.65
C CYS A 25 -8.32 -2.23 3.85
N LYS A 26 -8.99 -1.06 3.86
CA LYS A 26 -8.86 0.02 4.86
C LYS A 26 -7.49 0.67 4.98
N VAL A 27 -6.45 0.10 4.35
CA VAL A 27 -5.09 0.62 4.31
C VAL A 27 -4.91 1.69 3.23
N ARG A 28 -5.38 1.43 2.00
CA ARG A 28 -5.24 2.36 0.87
C ARG A 28 -6.41 3.33 0.81
N TYR A 29 -6.16 4.60 0.55
CA TYR A 29 -7.17 5.64 0.49
C TYR A 29 -6.89 6.65 -0.62
N ASN A 30 -7.91 7.36 -1.06
CA ASN A 30 -7.78 8.41 -2.06
C ASN A 30 -7.78 9.78 -1.37
N ARG A 31 -6.85 10.64 -1.76
CA ARG A 31 -6.80 12.04 -1.33
C ARG A 31 -6.54 12.93 -2.54
N GLY A 32 -7.56 13.65 -3.01
CA GLY A 32 -7.48 14.57 -4.14
C GLY A 32 -7.05 13.90 -5.44
N GLY A 33 -7.52 12.67 -5.71
CA GLY A 33 -7.16 11.93 -6.92
C GLY A 33 -5.82 11.20 -6.84
N ARG A 34 -5.23 11.08 -5.64
CA ARG A 34 -3.96 10.37 -5.43
C ARG A 34 -4.17 9.18 -4.51
N LEU A 35 -3.69 8.01 -4.94
CA LEU A 35 -3.66 6.81 -4.09
C LEU A 35 -2.62 7.01 -2.99
N MET A 36 -3.06 6.92 -1.75
CA MET A 36 -2.24 7.09 -0.57
C MET A 36 -2.26 5.81 0.27
N VAL A 37 -1.20 5.63 1.04
CA VAL A 37 -1.09 4.65 2.13
C VAL A 37 -0.60 5.39 3.38
N PRO A 38 -0.92 4.89 4.58
CA PRO A 38 -0.26 5.35 5.78
C PRO A 38 1.26 5.18 5.68
N ARG A 39 2.00 6.14 6.23
CA ARG A 39 3.46 6.16 6.23
C ARG A 39 3.95 6.50 7.64
N GLY A 40 5.22 6.23 7.92
CA GLY A 40 5.84 6.59 9.20
C GLY A 40 5.59 5.60 10.34
N TYR A 41 5.05 4.41 10.07
CA TYR A 41 4.91 3.33 11.06
C TYR A 41 6.17 2.45 11.16
N VAL A 42 7.35 3.02 10.99
CA VAL A 42 8.60 2.27 11.11
C VAL A 42 8.97 2.21 12.59
N GLY A 43 8.85 1.04 13.21
CA GLY A 43 9.22 0.83 14.62
C GLY A 43 10.73 0.65 14.81
N ALA A 44 11.39 -0.07 13.89
CA ALA A 44 12.83 -0.20 13.81
C ALA A 44 13.20 -0.41 12.33
N LEU A 45 14.30 0.22 11.90
CA LEU A 45 14.87 0.01 10.57
C LEU A 45 16.23 -0.64 10.75
N GLN A 46 16.40 -1.85 10.22
CA GLN A 46 17.65 -2.59 10.30
C GLN A 46 18.11 -2.93 8.88
N CYS A 47 19.23 -2.36 8.46
CA CYS A 47 19.87 -2.64 7.18
C CYS A 47 20.73 -3.89 7.29
N ASP A 48 20.11 -5.04 7.56
CA ASP A 48 20.81 -6.31 7.52
C ASP A 48 21.03 -6.77 6.06
N PRO A 49 22.17 -7.41 5.75
CA PRO A 49 22.37 -8.05 4.46
C PRO A 49 21.34 -9.18 4.25
N ILE A 50 20.96 -9.42 2.99
CA ILE A 50 19.98 -10.45 2.57
C ILE A 50 20.34 -11.84 3.16
N GLU A 51 21.63 -12.12 3.31
CA GLU A 51 22.17 -13.41 3.75
C GLU A 51 22.16 -13.63 5.27
N LYS A 52 21.55 -12.73 6.06
CA LYS A 52 21.36 -12.92 7.51
C LYS A 52 20.46 -14.12 7.84
N LYS A 53 19.61 -14.54 6.90
CA LYS A 53 18.65 -15.64 7.05
C LYS A 53 19.23 -16.90 6.38
N PRO A 54 19.51 -17.99 7.12
CA PRO A 54 20.04 -19.19 6.52
C PRO A 54 18.89 -19.92 5.82
N PHE A 55 18.60 -19.56 4.57
CA PHE A 55 17.80 -20.40 3.70
C PHE A 55 18.78 -21.30 2.93
N PHE A 56 19.26 -22.33 3.62
CA PHE A 56 19.89 -23.45 2.95
C PHE A 56 18.77 -24.31 2.36
N HIS A 57 18.78 -24.48 1.04
CA HIS A 57 17.94 -25.47 0.36
C HIS A 57 18.86 -26.62 -0.05
N ALA A 58 18.75 -27.74 0.67
CA ALA A 58 19.43 -29.00 0.36
C ALA A 58 18.83 -29.66 -0.89
#